data_AF-A0A958J209-F1
#
_entry.id   AF-A0A958J209-F1
#
_cell.length_a   1.000
_cell.length_b   1.000
_cell.length_c   1.000
_cell.angle_alpha   90.00
_cell.angle_beta   90.00
_cell.angle_gamma   90.00
#
_symmetry.space_group_name_H-M   'P 1'
#
loop_
_entity.id
_entity.type
_entity.pdbx_description
1 polymer ?
#
loop_
_entity_poly.entity_id
_entity_poly.type
_entity_poly.pdbx_seq_one_letter_code
_entity_poly.pdbx_strand_id
1 'polypeptide(L)'
;MTRSRFLVFVIIVLGWTILPTAETWTVYVSVGAFRIKKNAIALKKELSEKWHDTNIIIKKQHRLNRVLVGPFRNDAEAEIYQIKLHTMDYPAVILHY
;
A
#
# COMPACT_ATOMS: atom_id res chain seq x y z
N MET A 1 15.62 24.61 8.32
CA MET A 1 15.00 23.44 8.97
C MET A 1 13.50 23.74 9.10
N THR A 2 12.75 23.55 8.02
CA THR A 2 11.42 24.17 7.86
C THR A 2 10.36 23.09 7.95
N ARG A 3 9.74 22.95 9.13
CA ARG A 3 8.56 22.10 9.33
C ARG A 3 7.38 22.74 8.62
N SER A 4 7.03 22.20 7.46
CA SER A 4 5.81 22.57 6.74
C SER A 4 4.60 22.15 7.57
N ARG A 5 3.89 23.15 8.10
CA ARG A 5 2.63 22.98 8.82
C ARG A 5 1.55 22.82 7.77
N PHE A 6 1.02 21.61 7.59
CA PHE A 6 -0.19 21.40 6.82
C PHE A 6 -1.32 22.16 7.51
N LEU A 7 -1.73 23.27 6.89
CA LEU A 7 -2.87 24.06 7.29
C LEU A 7 -4.13 23.24 6.95
N VAL A 8 -4.68 22.56 7.94
CA VAL A 8 -5.99 21.93 7.82
C VAL A 8 -7.03 23.06 7.83
N PHE A 9 -7.54 23.41 6.65
CA PHE A 9 -8.66 24.34 6.53
C PHE A 9 -9.92 23.67 7.08
N VAL A 10 -10.31 24.03 8.30
CA VAL A 10 -11.59 23.65 8.89
C VAL A 10 -12.60 24.72 8.48
N ILE A 11 -13.40 24.45 7.44
CA ILE A 11 -14.55 25.29 7.08
C ILE A 11 -15.73 24.83 7.94
N ILE A 12 -16.13 25.67 8.89
CA ILE A 12 -17.28 25.43 9.77
C ILE A 12 -18.52 26.05 9.10
N VAL A 13 -19.34 25.21 8.46
CA VAL A 13 -20.70 25.60 8.03
C VAL A 13 -21.68 25.12 9.11
N LEU A 14 -22.52 26.05 9.54
CA LEU A 14 -23.45 25.94 10.67
C LEU A 14 -24.23 24.61 10.67
N GLY A 15 -24.06 23.83 11.74
CA GLY A 15 -25.13 22.97 12.23
C GLY A 15 -25.21 21.54 11.69
N TRP A 16 -24.10 20.88 11.32
CA TRP A 16 -23.84 19.44 11.49
C TRP A 16 -22.32 19.25 11.47
N THR A 17 -21.73 18.83 12.59
CA THR A 17 -20.30 18.55 12.66
C THR A 17 -20.00 17.31 11.83
N ILE A 18 -19.58 17.48 10.58
CA ILE A 18 -18.93 16.42 9.82
C ILE A 18 -17.52 16.31 10.42
N LEU A 19 -17.36 15.43 11.41
CA LEU A 19 -16.02 14.92 11.72
C LEU A 19 -15.49 14.33 10.42
N PRO A 20 -14.33 14.76 9.88
CA PRO A 20 -13.69 13.96 8.87
C PRO A 20 -13.33 12.66 9.57
N THR A 21 -14.15 11.63 9.40
CA THR A 21 -13.70 10.26 9.61
C THR A 21 -12.63 10.10 8.56
N ALA A 22 -11.38 10.41 8.93
CA ALA A 22 -10.23 10.01 8.16
C ALA A 22 -10.35 8.50 8.09
N GLU A 23 -10.94 7.99 7.02
CA GLU A 23 -10.88 6.59 6.70
C GLU A 23 -9.40 6.31 6.58
N THR A 24 -8.81 5.69 7.60
CA THR A 24 -7.39 5.34 7.62
C THR A 24 -7.23 4.10 6.77
N TRP A 25 -7.51 4.22 5.48
CA TRP A 25 -7.27 3.17 4.51
C TRP A 25 -5.76 2.98 4.41
N THR A 26 -5.34 1.73 4.55
CA THR A 26 -3.92 1.39 4.47
C THR A 26 -3.60 1.03 3.04
N VAL A 27 -2.66 1.77 2.43
CA VAL A 27 -2.28 1.58 1.03
C VAL A 27 -1.24 0.47 0.93
N TYR A 28 -1.44 -0.45 -0.01
CA TYR A 28 -0.46 -1.46 -0.36
C TYR A 28 -0.33 -1.57 -1.86
N VAL A 29 0.82 -2.03 -2.35
CA VAL A 29 0.97 -2.45 -3.74
C VAL A 29 0.99 -3.97 -3.81
N SER A 30 0.01 -4.55 -4.49
CA SER A 30 -0.04 -5.99 -4.76
C SER A 30 0.82 -6.34 -5.96
N VAL A 31 1.70 -7.31 -5.75
CA VAL A 31 2.66 -7.81 -6.76
C VAL A 31 2.28 -9.18 -7.34
N GLY A 32 1.21 -9.78 -6.81
CA GLY A 32 0.72 -11.07 -7.25
C GLY A 32 -0.33 -11.66 -6.34
N ALA A 33 -1.14 -12.57 -6.90
CA ALA A 33 -2.18 -13.29 -6.17
C ALA A 33 -2.11 -14.79 -6.50
N PHE A 34 -1.86 -15.62 -5.49
CA PHE A 34 -1.58 -17.05 -5.69
C PHE A 34 -2.60 -17.92 -4.97
N ARG A 35 -3.17 -18.90 -5.68
CA ARG A 35 -4.02 -19.92 -5.05
C ARG A 35 -3.21 -20.81 -4.09
N ILE A 36 -1.97 -21.11 -4.46
CA ILE A 36 -1.04 -21.94 -3.66
C ILE A 36 -0.20 -21.03 -2.75
N LYS A 37 -0.29 -21.24 -1.43
CA LYS A 37 0.44 -20.44 -0.43
C LYS A 37 1.97 -20.49 -0.62
N LYS A 38 2.52 -21.65 -1.03
CA LYS A 38 3.95 -21.83 -1.28
C LYS A 38 4.49 -20.86 -2.34
N ASN A 39 3.72 -20.58 -3.39
CA ASN A 39 4.12 -19.65 -4.45
C ASN A 39 4.16 -18.20 -3.95
N ALA A 40 3.18 -17.81 -3.12
CA ALA A 40 3.20 -16.49 -2.46
C ALA A 40 4.40 -16.33 -1.52
N ILE A 41 4.77 -17.39 -0.79
CA ILE A 41 5.96 -17.39 0.08
C ILE A 41 7.24 -17.27 -0.76
N ALA A 42 7.34 -17.99 -1.88
CA ALA A 42 8.48 -17.91 -2.78
C ALA A 42 8.65 -16.49 -3.34
N LEU A 43 7.57 -15.88 -3.85
CA LEU A 43 7.62 -14.50 -4.36
C LEU A 43 7.97 -13.50 -3.25
N LYS A 44 7.39 -13.65 -2.05
CA LYS A 44 7.75 -12.81 -0.90
C LYS A 44 9.25 -12.90 -0.60
N LYS A 45 9.80 -14.12 -0.56
CA LYS A 45 11.22 -14.33 -0.26
C LYS A 45 12.11 -13.67 -1.31
N GLU A 46 11.81 -13.88 -2.59
CA GLU A 46 12.55 -13.25 -3.69
C GLU A 46 12.53 -11.72 -3.60
N LEU A 47 11.35 -11.13 -3.37
CA LEU A 47 11.22 -9.68 -3.24
C LEU A 47 11.90 -9.14 -1.97
N SER A 48 11.86 -9.87 -0.85
CA SER A 48 12.57 -9.47 0.37
C SER A 48 14.09 -9.56 0.24
N GLU A 49 14.60 -10.49 -0.58
CA GLU A 49 16.03 -10.59 -0.89
C GLU A 49 16.48 -9.49 -1.84
N LYS A 50 15.63 -9.09 -2.79
CA LYS A 50 15.94 -7.97 -3.70
C LYS A 50 15.78 -6.61 -3.02
N TRP A 51 14.78 -6.46 -2.14
CA TRP A 51 14.39 -5.20 -1.52
C TRP A 51 14.33 -5.30 0.00
N HIS A 52 15.50 -5.24 0.61
CA HIS A 52 15.70 -5.36 2.05
C HIS A 52 14.95 -4.29 2.87
N ASP A 53 14.72 -3.11 2.30
CA ASP A 53 14.10 -1.98 3.03
C ASP A 53 12.57 -1.98 2.99
N THR A 54 11.95 -2.90 2.23
CA THR A 54 10.51 -2.84 1.97
C THR A 54 9.76 -3.95 2.69
N ASN A 55 8.77 -3.57 3.50
CA ASN A 55 7.93 -4.54 4.19
C ASN A 55 7.01 -5.27 3.20
N ILE A 56 7.13 -6.60 3.15
CA ILE A 56 6.35 -7.45 2.26
C ILE A 56 5.55 -8.45 3.10
N ILE A 57 4.23 -8.41 2.94
CA ILE A 57 3.29 -9.26 3.66
C ILE A 57 2.48 -10.13 2.70
N ILE A 58 1.97 -11.24 3.23
CA ILE A 58 1.03 -12.10 2.50
C ILE A 58 -0.33 -11.97 3.19
N LYS A 59 -1.32 -11.45 2.46
CA LYS A 59 -2.70 -11.34 2.95
C LYS A 59 -3.59 -12.32 2.21
N LYS A 60 -4.37 -13.10 2.96
CA LYS A 60 -5.36 -14.00 2.36
C LYS A 60 -6.60 -13.19 1.99
N GLN A 61 -7.01 -13.26 0.73
CA GLN A 61 -8.24 -12.64 0.25
C GLN A 61 -9.03 -13.66 -0.57
N HIS A 62 -10.24 -13.98 -0.10
CA HIS A 62 -11.04 -15.10 -0.60
C HIS A 62 -10.23 -16.42 -0.63
N ARG A 63 -9.99 -16.96 -1.83
CA ARG A 63 -9.24 -18.21 -2.08
C ARG A 63 -7.81 -17.97 -2.57
N LEU A 64 -7.33 -16.73 -2.52
CA LEU A 64 -6.01 -16.33 -3.00
C LEU A 64 -5.16 -15.77 -1.87
N ASN A 65 -3.85 -15.97 -1.99
CA ASN A 65 -2.82 -15.40 -1.14
C ASN A 65 -2.17 -14.26 -1.94
N ARG A 66 -2.48 -13.02 -1.60
CA ARG A 66 -1.89 -11.85 -2.24
C ARG A 66 -0.59 -11.48 -1.57
N VAL A 67 0.44 -11.22 -2.36
CA VAL A 67 1.70 -10.65 -1.89
C VAL A 67 1.58 -9.14 -2.02
N LEU A 68 1.78 -8.45 -0.91
CA LEU A 68 1.58 -7.01 -0.77
C LEU A 68 2.88 -6.37 -0.28
N VAL A 69 3.18 -5.20 -0.83
CA VAL A 69 4.29 -4.34 -0.48
C VAL A 69 3.73 -3.12 0.26
N GLY A 70 4.29 -2.75 1.41
CA GLY A 70 3.81 -1.64 2.24
C GLY A 70 3.62 -2.03 3.72
N PRO A 71 2.93 -1.23 4.54
CA PRO A 71 1.99 -0.17 4.15
C PRO A 71 2.65 1.13 3.69
N PHE A 72 1.99 1.87 2.78
CA PHE A 72 2.37 3.23 2.38
C PHE A 72 1.47 4.28 3.04
N ARG A 73 1.96 5.52 3.15
CA ARG A 73 1.21 6.60 3.82
C ARG A 73 0.13 7.23 2.95
N ASN A 74 0.31 7.18 1.63
CA ASN A 74 -0.59 7.74 0.63
C ASN A 74 -0.41 7.05 -0.73
N ASP A 75 -1.28 7.36 -1.68
CA ASP A 75 -1.23 6.80 -3.03
C ASP A 75 0.00 7.22 -3.82
N ALA A 76 0.47 8.45 -3.65
CA ALA A 76 1.67 8.93 -4.36
C ALA A 76 2.92 8.11 -4.01
N GLU A 77 3.09 7.73 -2.74
CA GLU A 77 4.16 6.81 -2.31
C GLU A 77 3.99 5.43 -2.94
N ALA A 78 2.76 4.91 -2.98
CA ALA A 78 2.46 3.61 -3.60
C ALA A 78 2.69 3.62 -5.11
N GLU A 79 2.36 4.70 -5.82
CA GLU A 79 2.60 4.88 -7.26
C GLU A 79 4.09 4.84 -7.61
N ILE A 80 4.94 5.50 -6.83
CA ILE A 80 6.40 5.44 -7.02
C ILE A 80 6.88 3.98 -6.95
N TYR A 81 6.40 3.22 -5.97
CA TYR A 81 6.72 1.80 -5.85
C TYR A 81 6.12 0.94 -6.96
N GLN A 82 4.91 1.28 -7.43
CA GLN A 82 4.27 0.62 -8.55
C GLN A 82 5.09 0.77 -9.83
N ILE A 83 5.53 2.00 -10.15
CA ILE A 83 6.40 2.27 -11.30
C ILE A 83 7.71 1.52 -11.17
N LYS A 84 8.33 1.54 -9.97
CA LYS A 84 9.57 0.81 -9.69
C LYS A 84 9.41 -0.70 -9.92
N LEU A 85 8.28 -1.28 -9.49
CA LEU A 85 7.94 -2.69 -9.72
C LEU A 85 7.77 -3.00 -11.21
N HIS A 86 7.06 -2.14 -11.95
CA HIS A 86 6.88 -2.30 -13.40
C HIS A 86 8.19 -2.23 -14.18
N THR A 87 9.11 -1.34 -13.80
CA THR A 87 10.46 -1.28 -14.39
C THR A 87 11.24 -2.59 -14.20
N MET A 88 10.92 -3.36 -13.15
CA MET A 88 11.51 -4.66 -12.88
C MET A 88 10.67 -5.84 -13.37
N ASP A 89 9.70 -5.57 -14.26
CA ASP A 89 8.81 -6.57 -14.87
C ASP A 89 7.89 -7.31 -13.88
N TYR A 90 7.62 -6.70 -12.72
CA TYR A 90 6.60 -7.22 -11.81
C TYR A 90 5.24 -6.58 -12.08
N PRO A 91 4.15 -7.36 -12.13
CA PRO A 91 2.81 -6.82 -12.17
C PRO A 91 2.49 -6.14 -10.84
N ALA A 92 2.15 -4.85 -10.85
CA ALA A 92 1.92 -4.06 -9.64
C ALA A 92 0.58 -3.34 -9.67
N VAL A 93 -0.24 -3.53 -8.63
CA VAL A 93 -1.57 -2.91 -8.51
C VAL A 93 -1.74 -2.31 -7.11
N ILE A 94 -2.09 -1.03 -7.04
CA ILE A 94 -2.39 -0.35 -5.78
C ILE A 94 -3.71 -0.88 -5.21
N LEU A 95 -3.72 -1.21 -3.92
CA LEU A 95 -4.87 -1.68 -3.17
C LEU A 95 -5.04 -0.86 -1.90
N HIS A 96 -6.30 -0.52 -1.60
CA HIS A 96 -6.72 0.11 -0.36
C HIS A 96 -7.36 -0.94 0.54
N TYR A 97 -6.95 -0.97 1.81
CA TYR A 97 -7.41 -1.93 2.82
C TYR A 97 -7.90 -1.25 4.09
#